data_AF-A0A7I8C651-F1
#
_entry.id   AF-A0A7I8C651-F1
#
_cell.length_a   1.000
_cell.length_b   1.000
_cell.length_c   1.000
_cell.angle_alpha   90.00
_cell.angle_beta   90.00
_cell.angle_gamma   90.00
#
_symmetry.space_group_name_H-M   'P 1'
#
loop_
_entity.id
_entity.type
_entity.pdbx_description
1 polymer ?
#
loop_
_entity_poly.entity_id
_entity_poly.type
_entity_poly.pdbx_seq_one_letter_code
_entity_poly.pdbx_strand_id
1 'polypeptide(L)'
;MLLSVYERDGGFRYAGSVEATLRPAQMRELHGRLEPMSAPPFFNPPKPEGGRSLFWMRPQVVVEVSFLEWTSAGEIRHGVLKALREDKVAGEVHEERPIAPPATSNRRSASSSVRGGPTITNASRVVDPSTGLTKADVVRYFDAVADCLLPHIKDRPLMIVRAPDGIEAEMFFQKHAEGQRLKSVTQLPPSMHPNHAPLLVANTREALLELAQLNTIEIHAWNATAPDLDHPDRFILDLDPDPQLDWSVMVEAAMLTRVVLDELGLQSYCKTSGGKGVHMARIGHWTACPRLVTIRRSLNRSKCL
;
A
#
# COMPACT_ATOMS: atom_id res chain seq x y z
N MET A 1 4.54 -21.08 9.33
CA MET A 1 5.51 -21.81 8.50
C MET A 1 6.90 -21.30 8.82
N LEU A 2 7.87 -22.19 9.06
CA LEU A 2 9.27 -21.79 9.29
C LEU A 2 9.99 -21.72 7.95
N LEU A 3 10.87 -20.74 7.79
CA LEU A 3 11.62 -20.49 6.56
C LEU A 3 13.10 -20.74 6.76
N SER A 4 13.76 -21.09 5.66
CA SER A 4 15.22 -21.22 5.62
C SER A 4 15.80 -20.70 4.33
N VAL A 5 17.05 -20.28 4.41
CA VAL A 5 17.93 -20.07 3.26
C VAL A 5 19.06 -21.09 3.30
N TYR A 6 19.58 -21.43 2.13
CA TYR A 6 20.73 -22.30 1.95
C TYR A 6 22.01 -21.48 2.07
N GLU A 7 22.97 -21.96 2.87
CA GLU A 7 24.26 -21.33 3.06
C GLU A 7 25.34 -21.95 2.16
N ARG A 8 26.42 -21.21 1.93
CA ARG A 8 27.50 -21.64 1.02
C ARG A 8 28.28 -22.86 1.54
N ASP A 9 28.20 -23.13 2.83
CA ASP A 9 28.81 -24.29 3.49
C ASP A 9 27.95 -25.57 3.38
N GLY A 10 26.79 -25.48 2.73
CA GLY A 10 25.94 -26.61 2.39
C GLY A 10 24.81 -26.90 3.38
N GLY A 11 24.61 -26.05 4.39
CA GLY A 11 23.53 -26.18 5.39
C GLY A 11 22.33 -25.26 5.16
N PHE A 12 21.18 -25.60 5.75
CA PHE A 12 20.03 -24.70 5.83
C PHE A 12 20.09 -23.88 7.12
N ARG A 13 19.97 -22.55 6.99
CA ARG A 13 19.85 -21.63 8.12
C ARG A 13 18.39 -21.24 8.29
N TYR A 14 17.90 -21.22 9.52
CA TYR A 14 16.62 -20.61 9.86
C TYR A 14 16.65 -19.12 9.50
N ALA A 15 15.65 -18.69 8.75
CA ALA A 15 15.56 -17.34 8.17
C ALA A 15 14.32 -16.57 8.65
N GLY A 16 13.52 -17.14 9.56
CA GLY A 16 12.32 -16.50 10.10
C GLY A 16 11.06 -17.35 9.92
N SER A 17 9.92 -16.77 10.26
CA SER A 17 8.63 -17.45 10.14
C SER A 17 7.59 -16.54 9.50
N VAL A 18 6.67 -17.17 8.77
CA VAL A 18 5.55 -16.48 8.12
C VAL A 18 4.25 -17.22 8.36
N GLU A 19 3.15 -16.48 8.36
CA GLU A 19 1.82 -17.07 8.37
C GLU A 19 1.54 -17.70 6.99
N ALA A 20 1.04 -18.93 6.99
CA ALA A 20 0.73 -19.65 5.75
C ALA A 20 -0.68 -19.26 5.29
N THR A 21 -0.81 -18.15 4.57
CA THR A 21 -2.07 -17.64 4.02
C THR A 21 -2.46 -18.31 2.69
N LEU A 22 -2.28 -19.64 2.60
CA LEU A 22 -2.56 -20.42 1.39
C LEU A 22 -4.03 -20.81 1.30
N ARG A 23 -4.56 -20.85 0.06
CA ARG A 23 -5.91 -21.38 -0.19
C ARG A 23 -5.98 -22.87 0.18
N PRO A 24 -7.15 -23.42 0.57
CA PRO A 24 -7.28 -24.82 0.98
C PRO A 24 -6.73 -25.84 -0.02
N ALA A 25 -6.85 -25.59 -1.34
CA ALA A 25 -6.28 -26.44 -2.37
C ALA A 25 -4.74 -26.45 -2.34
N GLN A 26 -4.13 -25.27 -2.25
CA GLN A 26 -2.66 -25.12 -2.18
C GLN A 26 -2.09 -25.69 -0.87
N MET A 27 -2.86 -25.61 0.23
CA MET A 27 -2.46 -26.23 1.49
C MET A 27 -2.41 -27.75 1.41
N ARG A 28 -3.39 -28.39 0.74
CA ARG A 28 -3.37 -29.84 0.52
C ARG A 28 -2.21 -30.29 -0.36
N GLU A 29 -1.94 -29.52 -1.41
CA GLU A 29 -0.81 -29.77 -2.31
C GLU A 29 0.53 -29.64 -1.58
N LEU A 30 0.70 -28.56 -0.81
CA LEU A 30 1.88 -28.37 0.03
C LEU A 30 2.05 -29.55 0.99
N HIS A 31 0.99 -29.94 1.70
CA HIS A 31 1.04 -31.07 2.63
C HIS A 31 1.43 -32.39 1.96
N GLY A 32 1.03 -32.62 0.70
CA GLY A 32 1.42 -33.81 -0.06
C GLY A 32 2.90 -33.85 -0.44
N ARG A 33 3.57 -32.70 -0.47
CA ARG A 33 5.00 -32.54 -0.81
C ARG A 33 5.93 -32.49 0.40
N LEU A 34 5.38 -32.40 1.62
CA LEU A 34 6.17 -32.32 2.84
C LEU A 34 6.57 -33.71 3.31
N GLU A 35 7.88 -33.97 3.38
CA GLU A 35 8.44 -35.18 3.99
C GLU A 35 8.79 -34.92 5.47
N PRO A 36 8.17 -35.61 6.44
CA PRO A 36 8.47 -35.43 7.86
C PRO A 36 9.90 -35.85 8.22
N MET A 37 10.50 -35.15 9.18
CA MET A 37 11.82 -35.44 9.74
C MET A 37 11.77 -35.54 11.26
N SER A 38 12.62 -36.39 11.83
CA SER A 38 12.77 -36.54 13.29
C SER A 38 13.69 -35.49 13.93
N ALA A 39 14.50 -34.80 13.13
CA ALA A 39 15.46 -33.80 13.56
C ALA A 39 15.31 -32.49 12.76
N PRO A 40 15.66 -31.33 13.35
CA PRO A 40 15.58 -30.05 12.65
C PRO A 40 16.51 -30.03 11.43
N PRO A 41 16.04 -29.53 10.28
CA PRO A 41 16.88 -29.38 9.09
C PRO A 41 17.81 -28.15 9.18
N PHE A 42 17.69 -27.34 10.23
CA PHE A 42 18.44 -26.09 10.40
C PHE A 42 19.62 -26.29 11.36
N PHE A 43 20.76 -25.65 11.10
CA PHE A 43 21.86 -25.63 12.06
C PHE A 43 21.60 -24.69 13.26
N ASN A 44 20.70 -23.72 13.11
CA ASN A 44 20.25 -22.79 14.15
C ASN A 44 18.72 -22.87 14.36
N PRO A 45 18.17 -24.02 14.81
CA PRO A 45 16.72 -24.17 14.93
C PRO A 45 16.13 -23.19 15.94
N PRO A 46 14.96 -22.59 15.66
CA PRO A 46 14.30 -21.70 16.61
C PRO A 46 13.83 -22.48 17.84
N LYS A 47 13.80 -21.80 18.99
CA LYS A 47 13.19 -22.38 20.20
C LYS A 47 11.67 -22.33 20.08
N PRO A 48 10.94 -23.35 20.59
CA PRO A 48 9.49 -23.29 20.63
C PRO A 48 9.03 -22.13 21.52
N GLU A 49 8.26 -21.19 20.97
CA GLU A 49 7.64 -20.10 21.73
C GLU A 49 6.18 -20.41 22.05
N GLY A 50 5.72 -20.00 23.25
CA GLY A 50 4.31 -20.04 23.63
C GLY A 50 3.67 -21.45 23.66
N GLY A 51 4.46 -22.50 23.95
CA GLY A 51 3.96 -23.88 24.08
C GLY A 51 3.60 -24.57 22.74
N ARG A 52 3.99 -23.99 21.60
CA ARG A 52 3.75 -24.59 20.28
C ARG A 52 4.74 -25.72 20.00
N SER A 53 4.26 -26.86 19.52
CA SER A 53 5.13 -27.93 19.02
C SER A 53 5.65 -27.59 17.62
N LEU A 54 6.94 -27.79 17.40
CA LEU A 54 7.55 -27.64 16.07
C LEU A 54 7.58 -29.00 15.38
N PHE A 55 7.16 -29.03 14.12
CA PHE A 55 7.24 -30.20 13.25
C PHE A 55 8.28 -29.95 12.18
N TRP A 56 9.26 -30.86 12.08
CA TRP A 56 10.35 -30.74 11.14
C TRP A 56 9.98 -31.45 9.83
N MET A 57 10.18 -30.75 8.72
CA MET A 57 9.94 -31.25 7.38
C MET A 57 11.21 -31.04 6.56
N ARG A 58 11.41 -31.88 5.56
CA ARG A 58 12.53 -31.73 4.63
C ARG A 58 12.38 -30.44 3.82
N PRO A 59 13.41 -29.56 3.75
CA PRO A 59 13.34 -28.29 3.05
C PRO A 59 13.48 -28.52 1.53
N GLN A 60 12.41 -28.93 0.87
CA GLN A 60 12.36 -29.14 -0.58
C GLN A 60 11.48 -28.12 -1.31
N VAL A 61 10.50 -27.55 -0.61
CA VAL A 61 9.56 -26.60 -1.20
C VAL A 61 10.16 -25.20 -1.09
N VAL A 62 10.30 -24.53 -2.24
CA VAL A 62 10.72 -23.13 -2.29
C VAL A 62 9.49 -22.24 -2.24
N VAL A 63 9.61 -21.16 -1.49
CA VAL A 63 8.54 -20.18 -1.34
C VAL A 63 9.07 -18.79 -1.63
N GLU A 64 8.23 -17.98 -2.25
CA GLU A 64 8.48 -16.56 -2.43
C GLU A 64 7.89 -15.80 -1.25
N VAL A 65 8.70 -14.97 -0.61
CA VAL A 65 8.33 -14.23 0.59
C VAL A 65 8.77 -12.79 0.42
N SER A 66 7.83 -11.86 0.60
CA SER A 66 8.13 -10.43 0.71
C SER A 66 8.34 -10.08 2.17
N PHE A 67 9.37 -9.30 2.49
CA PHE A 67 9.72 -8.97 3.87
C PHE A 67 10.37 -7.58 3.94
N LEU A 68 10.32 -6.95 5.11
CA LEU A 68 10.75 -5.56 5.31
C LEU A 68 12.28 -5.43 5.28
N GLU A 69 12.97 -6.28 6.03
CA GLU A 69 14.42 -6.23 6.20
C GLU A 69 14.95 -7.59 6.68
N TRP A 70 16.24 -7.82 6.43
CA TRP A 70 17.04 -8.81 7.14
C TRP A 70 17.55 -8.21 8.45
N THR A 71 17.38 -8.94 9.56
CA THR A 71 18.00 -8.59 10.84
C THR A 71 19.50 -8.89 10.83
N SER A 72 20.23 -8.33 11.79
CA SER A 72 21.64 -8.69 12.02
C SER A 72 21.85 -10.17 12.38
N ALA A 73 20.80 -10.86 12.82
CA ALA A 73 20.81 -12.30 13.07
C ALA A 73 20.51 -13.14 11.81
N GLY A 74 20.29 -12.50 10.65
CA GLY A 74 19.96 -13.17 9.40
C GLY A 74 18.50 -13.62 9.30
N GLU A 75 17.61 -13.12 10.15
CA GLU A 75 16.17 -13.44 10.07
C GLU A 75 15.40 -12.33 9.36
N ILE A 76 14.38 -12.68 8.58
CA ILE A 76 13.48 -11.72 7.96
C ILE A 76 12.48 -11.13 8.94
N ARG A 77 12.13 -9.85 8.78
CA ARG A 77 11.06 -9.17 9.54
C ARG A 77 9.84 -8.89 8.67
N HIS A 78 8.65 -9.10 9.26
CA HIS A 78 7.37 -8.88 8.60
C HIS A 78 7.21 -9.66 7.28
N GLY A 79 7.65 -10.93 7.27
CA GLY A 79 7.54 -11.78 6.10
C GLY A 79 6.09 -12.12 5.76
N VAL A 80 5.74 -12.01 4.48
CA VAL A 80 4.45 -12.39 3.91
C VAL A 80 4.69 -13.38 2.78
N LEU A 81 4.08 -14.56 2.88
CA LEU A 81 4.11 -15.57 1.84
C LEU A 81 3.41 -15.06 0.58
N LYS A 82 4.10 -15.06 -0.56
CA LYS A 82 3.57 -14.63 -1.87
C LYS A 82 3.15 -15.82 -2.71
N ALA A 83 4.05 -16.79 -2.88
CA ALA A 83 3.81 -17.93 -3.75
C ALA A 83 4.66 -19.15 -3.37
N LEU A 84 4.27 -20.32 -3.88
CA LEU A 84 5.14 -21.50 -3.95
C LEU A 84 5.91 -21.42 -5.28
N ARG A 85 7.22 -21.68 -5.25
CA ARG A 85 8.11 -21.64 -6.41
C ARG A 85 8.47 -23.06 -6.82
N GLU A 86 8.25 -23.39 -8.09
CA GLU A 86 8.59 -24.71 -8.66
C GLU A 86 9.81 -24.63 -9.59
N ASP A 87 10.19 -23.43 -9.95
CA ASP A 87 11.28 -23.10 -10.86
C ASP A 87 12.65 -23.11 -10.18
N LYS A 88 12.70 -23.24 -8.85
CA LYS A 88 13.93 -23.24 -8.04
C LYS A 88 13.97 -24.43 -7.10
N VAL A 89 15.17 -24.95 -6.90
CA VAL A 89 15.44 -25.96 -5.85
C VAL A 89 15.88 -25.28 -4.57
N ALA A 90 15.59 -25.90 -3.42
CA ALA A 90 15.90 -25.31 -2.11
C ALA A 90 17.38 -24.98 -1.90
N GLY A 91 18.29 -25.73 -2.54
CA GLY A 91 19.74 -25.49 -2.51
C GLY A 91 20.22 -24.25 -3.29
N GLU A 92 19.34 -23.56 -4.01
CA GLU A 92 19.67 -22.32 -4.75
C GLU A 92 19.13 -21.06 -4.06
N VAL A 93 18.39 -21.24 -2.95
CA VAL A 93 17.73 -20.14 -2.24
C VAL A 93 18.69 -19.58 -1.19
N HIS A 94 19.47 -18.58 -1.56
CA HIS A 94 20.40 -17.91 -0.64
C HIS A 94 19.81 -16.61 -0.08
N GLU A 95 20.45 -16.08 0.97
CA GLU A 95 20.17 -14.72 1.44
C GLU A 95 20.39 -13.72 0.29
N GLU A 96 19.31 -13.03 -0.09
CA GLU A 96 19.34 -12.07 -1.18
C GLU A 96 20.01 -10.78 -0.71
N ARG A 97 21.13 -10.44 -1.36
CA ARG A 97 21.82 -9.17 -1.13
C ARG A 97 21.19 -8.10 -2.01
N PRO A 98 20.89 -6.90 -1.47
CA PRO A 98 20.42 -5.79 -2.28
C PRO A 98 21.43 -5.51 -3.40
N ILE A 99 21.05 -5.78 -4.65
CA ILE A 99 21.86 -5.40 -5.82
C ILE A 99 21.49 -3.97 -6.18
N ALA A 100 22.47 -3.08 -6.14
CA ALA A 100 22.29 -1.72 -6.65
C ALA A 100 21.95 -1.79 -8.15
N PRO A 101 20.91 -1.09 -8.63
CA PRO A 101 20.49 -1.18 -10.03
C PRO A 101 21.61 -0.70 -10.97
N PRO A 102 21.76 -1.30 -12.16
CA PRO A 102 22.78 -0.92 -13.12
C PRO A 102 22.57 0.52 -13.60
N ALA A 103 23.66 1.27 -13.69
CA ALA A 103 23.65 2.66 -14.12
C ALA A 103 23.44 2.76 -15.65
N THR A 104 22.22 3.09 -16.08
CA THR A 104 21.95 3.47 -17.48
C THR A 104 22.14 4.98 -17.68
N SER A 105 22.85 5.30 -18.77
CA SER A 105 23.35 6.62 -19.10
C SER A 105 22.30 7.60 -19.64
N ASN A 106 22.46 8.85 -19.22
CA ASN A 106 22.22 10.10 -19.95
C ASN A 106 20.77 10.48 -20.31
N ARG A 107 20.09 11.18 -19.39
CA ARG A 107 19.13 12.26 -19.71
C ARG A 107 18.97 13.20 -18.52
N ARG A 108 19.05 14.50 -18.81
CA ARG A 108 18.80 15.70 -17.97
C ARG A 108 19.02 15.51 -16.48
N SER A 109 20.03 16.18 -15.93
CA SER A 109 20.22 16.35 -14.49
C SER A 109 18.89 16.71 -13.81
N ALA A 110 18.19 15.72 -13.29
CA ALA A 110 17.02 15.93 -12.45
C ALA A 110 17.55 16.68 -11.25
N SER A 111 17.21 17.96 -11.10
CA SER A 111 17.59 18.68 -9.90
C SER A 111 17.05 17.87 -8.72
N SER A 112 17.95 17.46 -7.83
CA SER A 112 17.63 16.69 -6.62
C SER A 112 16.90 17.53 -5.58
N SER A 113 16.50 18.76 -5.93
CA SER A 113 15.79 19.70 -5.09
C SER A 113 14.54 20.21 -5.79
N VAL A 114 13.50 20.35 -4.98
CA VAL A 114 12.36 21.26 -5.23
C VAL A 114 12.80 22.67 -4.80
N ARG A 115 12.35 23.73 -5.47
CA ARG A 115 12.73 25.11 -5.11
C ARG A 115 12.31 25.41 -3.66
N GLY A 116 13.29 25.56 -2.75
CA GLY A 116 13.04 25.78 -1.32
C GLY A 116 12.57 24.53 -0.54
N GLY A 117 12.54 23.35 -1.18
CA GLY A 117 12.06 22.09 -0.59
C GLY A 117 13.19 21.15 -0.16
N PRO A 118 12.83 19.98 0.41
CA PRO A 118 13.80 18.99 0.89
C PRO A 118 14.60 18.37 -0.25
N THR A 119 15.83 17.94 0.06
CA THR A 119 16.65 17.13 -0.86
C THR A 119 15.97 15.78 -1.10
N ILE A 120 15.76 15.44 -2.37
CA ILE A 120 15.12 14.20 -2.81
C ILE A 120 16.18 13.09 -2.82
N THR A 121 15.97 12.05 -2.01
CA THR A 121 16.87 10.88 -2.03
C THR A 121 16.45 9.92 -3.13
N ASN A 122 17.44 9.28 -3.78
CA ASN A 122 17.22 8.40 -4.94
C ASN A 122 16.41 9.10 -6.05
N ALA A 123 16.71 10.39 -6.30
CA ALA A 123 15.97 11.25 -7.23
C ALA A 123 15.83 10.67 -8.65
N SER A 124 16.87 10.00 -9.15
CA SER A 124 16.90 9.37 -10.47
C SER A 124 16.24 7.99 -10.54
N ARG A 125 15.70 7.46 -9.43
CA ARG A 125 15.00 6.16 -9.43
C ARG A 125 13.80 6.26 -10.37
N VAL A 126 13.70 5.34 -11.32
CA VAL A 126 12.56 5.22 -12.23
C VAL A 126 11.37 4.67 -11.44
N VAL A 127 10.23 5.36 -11.54
CA VAL A 127 8.95 4.97 -10.94
C VAL A 127 8.04 4.33 -11.98
N ASP A 128 8.04 4.86 -13.21
CA ASP A 128 7.29 4.31 -14.34
C ASP A 128 8.24 4.01 -15.51
N PRO A 129 8.55 2.72 -15.77
CA PRO A 129 9.43 2.33 -16.87
C PRO A 129 8.92 2.70 -18.26
N SER A 130 7.60 2.75 -18.45
CA SER A 130 6.99 3.02 -19.76
C SER A 130 7.20 4.46 -20.23
N THR A 131 7.20 5.41 -19.29
CA THR A 131 7.40 6.85 -19.55
C THR A 131 8.81 7.34 -19.17
N GLY A 132 9.53 6.57 -18.35
CA GLY A 132 10.81 6.94 -17.78
C GLY A 132 10.69 7.97 -16.64
N LEU A 133 9.49 8.19 -16.09
CA LEU A 133 9.29 9.14 -14.99
C LEU A 133 10.03 8.67 -13.75
N THR A 134 10.71 9.63 -13.11
CA THR A 134 11.55 9.38 -11.94
C THR A 134 10.87 9.80 -10.64
N LYS A 135 11.41 9.36 -9.51
CA LYS A 135 10.98 9.83 -8.19
C LYS A 135 11.03 11.36 -8.08
N ALA A 136 12.03 12.00 -8.68
CA ALA A 136 12.10 13.45 -8.69
C ALA A 136 10.94 14.09 -9.44
N ASP A 137 10.44 13.45 -10.51
CA ASP A 137 9.25 13.92 -11.24
C ASP A 137 7.99 13.80 -10.38
N VAL A 138 7.82 12.68 -9.68
CA VAL A 138 6.69 12.49 -8.75
C VAL A 138 6.69 13.55 -7.65
N VAL A 139 7.83 13.77 -6.99
CA VAL A 139 7.95 14.80 -5.94
C VAL A 139 7.68 16.20 -6.49
N ARG A 140 8.20 16.53 -7.68
CA ARG A 140 7.92 17.81 -8.34
C ARG A 140 6.44 17.97 -8.69
N TYR A 141 5.79 16.90 -9.12
CA TYR A 141 4.36 16.92 -9.41
C TYR A 141 3.56 17.22 -8.14
N PHE A 142 3.83 16.54 -7.03
CA PHE A 142 3.18 16.82 -5.75
C PHE A 142 3.41 18.25 -5.27
N ASP A 143 4.61 18.81 -5.44
CA ASP A 143 4.87 20.23 -5.13
C ASP A 143 4.06 21.18 -6.02
N ALA A 144 4.00 20.90 -7.32
CA ALA A 144 3.30 21.73 -8.29
C ALA A 144 1.78 21.77 -8.05
N VAL A 145 1.19 20.66 -7.58
CA VAL A 145 -0.25 20.58 -7.30
C VAL A 145 -0.61 20.83 -5.83
N ALA A 146 0.38 21.10 -4.96
CA ALA A 146 0.17 21.18 -3.51
C ALA A 146 -0.92 22.17 -3.11
N ASP A 147 -0.96 23.36 -3.72
CA ASP A 147 -1.93 24.42 -3.39
C ASP A 147 -3.37 24.01 -3.74
N CYS A 148 -3.55 23.20 -4.78
CA CYS A 148 -4.85 22.66 -5.16
C CYS A 148 -5.21 21.40 -4.36
N LEU A 149 -4.23 20.55 -4.04
CA LEU A 149 -4.47 19.26 -3.38
C LEU A 149 -4.71 19.40 -1.87
N LEU A 150 -3.93 20.24 -1.18
CA LEU A 150 -3.96 20.37 0.28
C LEU A 150 -5.36 20.68 0.83
N PRO A 151 -6.16 21.61 0.26
CA PRO A 151 -7.53 21.86 0.73
C PRO A 151 -8.42 20.62 0.74
N HIS A 152 -8.14 19.61 -0.10
CA HIS A 152 -8.96 18.40 -0.21
C HIS A 152 -8.52 17.26 0.70
N ILE A 153 -7.32 17.33 1.28
CA ILE A 153 -6.75 16.32 2.18
C ILE A 153 -6.51 16.84 3.61
N LYS A 154 -6.64 18.16 3.81
CA LYS A 154 -6.45 18.82 5.10
C LYS A 154 -7.33 18.18 6.19
N ASP A 155 -6.69 17.84 7.30
CA ASP A 155 -7.26 17.21 8.50
C ASP A 155 -7.92 15.86 8.25
N ARG A 156 -7.74 15.27 7.06
CA ARG A 156 -8.30 13.96 6.72
C ARG A 156 -7.28 12.87 6.99
N PRO A 157 -7.64 11.80 7.70
CA PRO A 157 -6.85 10.57 7.73
C PRO A 157 -6.57 10.09 6.30
N LEU A 158 -5.33 9.68 6.06
CA LEU A 158 -4.84 9.23 4.77
C LEU A 158 -4.51 7.75 4.80
N MET A 159 -4.83 7.08 3.71
CA MET A 159 -4.22 5.83 3.31
C MET A 159 -3.41 6.10 2.05
N ILE A 160 -2.14 5.77 2.06
CA ILE A 160 -1.23 6.04 0.94
C ILE A 160 -0.88 4.74 0.23
N VAL A 161 -0.76 4.78 -1.09
CA VAL A 161 -0.19 3.67 -1.87
C VAL A 161 1.24 4.02 -2.22
N ARG A 162 2.16 3.13 -1.87
CA ARG A 162 3.58 3.30 -2.10
C ARG A 162 4.05 2.33 -3.17
N ALA A 163 4.92 2.82 -4.04
CA ALA A 163 5.59 2.06 -5.08
C ALA A 163 7.11 2.23 -4.93
N PRO A 164 7.75 1.58 -3.92
CA PRO A 164 9.17 1.80 -3.65
C PRO A 164 10.04 1.49 -4.85
N ASP A 165 9.77 0.41 -5.55
CA ASP A 165 10.57 -0.09 -6.67
C ASP A 165 9.90 0.16 -8.04
N GLY A 166 8.92 1.07 -8.07
CA GLY A 166 8.17 1.45 -9.27
C GLY A 166 6.79 0.82 -9.36
N ILE A 167 5.96 1.33 -10.28
CA ILE A 167 4.53 1.00 -10.40
C ILE A 167 4.26 -0.39 -11.02
N GLU A 168 5.26 -0.96 -11.71
CA GLU A 168 5.19 -2.33 -12.25
C GLU A 168 5.62 -3.37 -11.21
N ALA A 169 6.20 -2.94 -10.08
CA ALA A 169 6.59 -3.79 -8.97
C ALA A 169 5.47 -3.87 -7.91
N GLU A 170 5.76 -4.49 -6.78
CA GLU A 170 4.80 -4.56 -5.67
C GLU A 170 4.51 -3.16 -5.10
N MET A 171 3.23 -2.81 -5.08
CA MET A 171 2.71 -1.63 -4.40
C MET A 171 1.93 -2.04 -3.16
N PHE A 172 1.98 -1.22 -2.11
CA PHE A 172 1.29 -1.52 -0.86
C PHE A 172 0.61 -0.30 -0.25
N PHE A 173 -0.46 -0.57 0.49
CA PHE A 173 -1.20 0.42 1.26
C PHE A 173 -0.55 0.63 2.62
N GLN A 174 -0.43 1.88 3.04
CA GLN A 174 0.05 2.26 4.36
C GLN A 174 -0.94 3.23 5.01
N LYS A 175 -1.38 2.90 6.23
CA LYS A 175 -2.34 3.72 7.02
C LYS A 175 -1.69 4.35 8.26
N HIS A 176 -0.54 3.81 8.66
CA HIS A 176 0.14 4.11 9.92
C HIS A 176 1.61 4.40 9.66
N ALA A 177 2.33 4.97 10.64
CA ALA A 177 3.74 5.27 10.48
C ALA A 177 4.64 4.02 10.41
N GLU A 178 4.19 2.85 10.87
CA GLU A 178 4.93 1.58 10.80
C GLU A 178 6.37 1.68 11.37
N GLY A 179 6.53 2.43 12.46
CA GLY A 179 7.84 2.67 13.09
C GLY A 179 8.74 3.66 12.34
N GLN A 180 8.31 4.19 11.19
CA GLN A 180 9.02 5.23 10.46
C GLN A 180 8.94 6.55 11.20
N ARG A 181 10.07 7.26 11.26
CA ARG A 181 10.13 8.60 11.83
C ARG A 181 9.69 9.63 10.79
N LEU A 182 8.40 9.97 10.84
CA LEU A 182 7.80 11.05 10.05
C LEU A 182 8.00 12.39 10.78
N LYS A 183 8.47 13.41 10.08
CA LYS A 183 8.80 14.73 10.64
C LYS A 183 7.67 15.74 10.47
N SER A 184 7.02 15.74 9.32
CA SER A 184 6.02 16.73 8.92
C SER A 184 4.61 16.12 8.82
N VAL A 185 4.50 14.83 8.53
CA VAL A 185 3.22 14.11 8.59
C VAL A 185 2.77 13.97 10.03
N THR A 186 1.53 14.42 10.31
CA THR A 186 0.90 14.34 11.63
C THR A 186 0.33 12.95 11.85
N GLN A 187 0.44 12.43 13.07
CA GLN A 187 -0.22 11.20 13.51
C GLN A 187 -1.35 11.57 14.47
N LEU A 188 -2.59 11.24 14.10
CA LEU A 188 -3.75 11.50 14.97
C LEU A 188 -3.66 10.63 16.23
N PRO A 189 -4.06 11.17 17.40
CA PRO A 189 -3.98 10.43 18.65
C PRO A 189 -4.87 9.18 18.59
N PRO A 190 -4.44 8.03 19.16
CA PRO A 190 -5.25 6.81 19.20
C PRO A 190 -6.64 6.99 19.82
N SER A 191 -6.82 7.99 20.68
CA SER A 191 -8.12 8.32 21.28
C SER A 191 -9.18 8.75 20.25
N MET A 192 -8.75 9.24 19.08
CA MET A 192 -9.65 9.68 18.00
C MET A 192 -10.16 8.52 17.15
N HIS A 193 -9.49 7.36 17.19
CA HIS A 193 -9.96 6.15 16.55
C HIS A 193 -9.56 4.93 17.41
N PRO A 194 -10.29 4.68 18.52
CA PRO A 194 -9.93 3.65 19.49
C PRO A 194 -9.75 2.27 18.85
N ASN A 195 -8.81 1.49 19.36
CA ASN A 195 -8.41 0.16 18.83
C ASN A 195 -7.67 0.17 17.50
N HIS A 196 -7.27 1.34 16.98
CA HIS A 196 -6.42 1.45 15.80
C HIS A 196 -5.12 2.20 16.12
N ALA A 197 -4.08 1.88 15.37
CA ALA A 197 -2.83 2.64 15.42
C ALA A 197 -3.06 4.08 14.90
N PRO A 198 -2.20 5.05 15.29
CA PRO A 198 -2.31 6.43 14.84
C PRO A 198 -2.45 6.56 13.32
N LEU A 199 -3.42 7.37 12.88
CA LEU A 199 -3.71 7.61 11.47
C LEU A 199 -2.85 8.76 10.94
N LEU A 200 -2.38 8.64 9.71
CA LEU A 200 -1.56 9.67 9.06
C LEU A 200 -2.42 10.82 8.53
N VAL A 201 -1.96 12.07 8.73
CA VAL A 201 -2.58 13.28 8.20
C VAL A 201 -1.49 14.19 7.63
N ALA A 202 -1.68 14.67 6.39
CA ALA A 202 -0.77 15.62 5.75
C ALA A 202 -1.45 16.97 5.57
N ASN A 203 -1.08 17.91 6.45
CA ASN A 203 -1.69 19.25 6.51
C ASN A 203 -0.87 20.36 5.85
N THR A 204 0.37 20.07 5.50
CA THR A 204 1.30 21.06 4.95
C THR A 204 1.96 20.53 3.68
N ARG A 205 2.52 21.45 2.90
CA ARG A 205 3.30 21.11 1.71
C ARG A 205 4.47 20.20 2.07
N GLU A 206 5.15 20.45 3.19
CA GLU A 206 6.26 19.62 3.65
C GLU A 206 5.82 18.19 3.98
N ALA A 207 4.65 18.02 4.62
CA ALA A 207 4.09 16.70 4.88
C ALA A 207 3.75 15.96 3.58
N LEU A 208 3.19 16.66 2.59
CA LEU A 208 2.90 16.11 1.27
C LEU A 208 4.18 15.65 0.54
N LEU A 209 5.23 16.48 0.56
CA LEU A 209 6.52 16.14 -0.04
C LEU A 209 7.24 15.02 0.72
N GLU A 210 7.08 14.93 2.04
CA GLU A 210 7.56 13.80 2.84
C GLU A 210 6.88 12.49 2.41
N LEU A 211 5.56 12.49 2.15
CA LEU A 211 4.86 11.33 1.60
C LEU A 211 5.40 10.93 0.22
N ALA A 212 5.59 11.89 -0.68
CA ALA A 212 6.17 11.63 -2.00
C ALA A 212 7.61 11.08 -1.91
N GLN A 213 8.40 11.58 -0.96
CA GLN A 213 9.75 11.11 -0.65
C GLN A 213 9.76 9.64 -0.15
N LEU A 214 8.66 9.15 0.41
CA LEU A 214 8.46 7.75 0.77
C LEU A 214 8.02 6.88 -0.43
N ASN A 215 8.04 7.42 -1.66
CA ASN A 215 7.55 6.78 -2.88
C ASN A 215 6.03 6.58 -2.89
N THR A 216 5.29 7.49 -2.25
CA THR A 216 3.83 7.54 -2.37
C THR A 216 3.45 7.98 -3.77
N ILE A 217 2.58 7.20 -4.42
CA ILE A 217 2.04 7.49 -5.75
C ILE A 217 0.53 7.80 -5.70
N GLU A 218 -0.20 7.28 -4.70
CA GLU A 218 -1.63 7.57 -4.51
C GLU A 218 -1.92 8.00 -3.07
N ILE A 219 -2.87 8.93 -2.93
CA ILE A 219 -3.35 9.41 -1.63
C ILE A 219 -4.86 9.20 -1.58
N HIS A 220 -5.29 8.34 -0.66
CA HIS A 220 -6.68 8.04 -0.38
C HIS A 220 -7.09 8.73 0.92
N ALA A 221 -7.75 9.87 0.78
CA ALA A 221 -8.21 10.66 1.92
C ALA A 221 -9.61 10.23 2.37
N TRP A 222 -9.80 10.11 3.69
CA TRP A 222 -11.08 9.79 4.28
C TRP A 222 -12.16 10.83 3.96
N ASN A 223 -13.42 10.41 4.05
CA ASN A 223 -14.58 11.27 3.84
C ASN A 223 -14.99 12.06 5.09
N ALA A 224 -14.28 11.88 6.20
CA ALA A 224 -14.40 12.66 7.44
C ALA A 224 -13.09 13.39 7.73
N THR A 225 -13.16 14.40 8.60
CA THR A 225 -12.03 15.25 9.00
C THR A 225 -11.87 15.21 10.51
N ALA A 226 -10.64 15.14 10.99
CA ALA A 226 -10.35 15.33 12.41
C ALA A 226 -10.85 16.71 12.89
N PRO A 227 -11.34 16.83 14.14
CA PRO A 227 -11.39 15.77 15.15
C PRO A 227 -12.60 14.83 15.05
N ASP A 228 -13.57 15.10 14.19
CA ASP A 228 -14.83 14.35 14.07
C ASP A 228 -14.77 13.32 12.94
N LEU A 229 -14.26 12.13 13.25
CA LEU A 229 -14.10 11.05 12.26
C LEU A 229 -15.40 10.26 12.00
N ASP A 230 -16.42 10.41 12.84
CA ASP A 230 -17.68 9.66 12.75
C ASP A 230 -18.71 10.33 11.83
N HIS A 231 -18.53 11.63 11.54
CA HIS A 231 -19.44 12.40 10.68
C HIS A 231 -18.73 12.80 9.37
N PRO A 232 -18.86 12.02 8.29
CA PRO A 232 -18.25 12.36 7.02
C PRO A 232 -18.83 13.66 6.47
N ASP A 233 -17.98 14.58 6.02
CA ASP A 233 -18.35 15.89 5.44
C ASP A 233 -18.40 15.87 3.90
N ARG A 234 -18.11 14.72 3.30
CA ARG A 234 -18.25 14.47 1.87
C ARG A 234 -18.71 13.05 1.58
N PHE A 235 -19.24 12.83 0.39
CA PHE A 235 -19.41 11.49 -0.16
C PHE A 235 -18.89 11.46 -1.60
N ILE A 236 -18.57 10.26 -2.06
CA ILE A 236 -18.07 9.99 -3.41
C ILE A 236 -18.92 8.85 -3.96
N LEU A 237 -19.54 9.07 -5.12
CA LEU A 237 -20.10 8.02 -5.94
C LEU A 237 -19.04 7.60 -6.94
N ASP A 238 -18.62 6.34 -6.84
CA ASP A 238 -17.64 5.74 -7.74
C ASP A 238 -18.38 5.08 -8.89
N LEU A 239 -18.21 5.63 -10.10
CA LEU A 239 -18.80 5.10 -11.32
C LEU A 239 -17.70 4.35 -12.07
N ASP A 240 -17.79 3.02 -12.03
CA ASP A 240 -16.89 2.11 -12.72
C ASP A 240 -17.62 1.41 -13.88
N PRO A 241 -17.12 1.53 -15.12
CA PRO A 241 -17.70 0.80 -16.24
C PRO A 241 -17.36 -0.68 -16.16
N ASP A 242 -18.30 -1.51 -16.60
CA ASP A 242 -17.94 -2.84 -17.10
C ASP A 242 -16.96 -2.68 -18.27
N PRO A 243 -15.87 -3.48 -18.35
CA PRO A 243 -14.90 -3.39 -19.45
C PRO A 243 -15.50 -3.52 -20.86
N GLN A 244 -16.71 -4.05 -20.99
CA GLN A 244 -17.42 -4.20 -22.26
C GLN A 244 -18.21 -2.95 -22.67
N LEU A 245 -18.37 -1.97 -21.78
CA LEU A 245 -19.14 -0.75 -22.05
C LEU A 245 -18.26 0.34 -22.66
N ASP A 246 -18.80 1.01 -23.66
CA ASP A 246 -18.17 2.18 -24.26
C ASP A 246 -18.12 3.35 -23.27
N TRP A 247 -17.08 4.18 -23.42
CA TRP A 247 -16.89 5.36 -22.58
C TRP A 247 -18.06 6.37 -22.65
N SER A 248 -18.81 6.40 -23.75
CA SER A 248 -20.02 7.22 -23.86
C SER A 248 -21.06 6.88 -22.78
N VAL A 249 -21.19 5.60 -22.44
CA VAL A 249 -22.09 5.12 -21.38
C VAL A 249 -21.68 5.69 -20.03
N MET A 250 -20.37 5.83 -19.78
CA MET A 250 -19.86 6.46 -18.55
C MET A 250 -20.20 7.93 -18.47
N VAL A 251 -20.09 8.66 -19.60
CA VAL A 251 -20.48 10.07 -19.67
C VAL A 251 -21.97 10.23 -19.40
N GLU A 252 -22.81 9.39 -20.03
CA GLU A 252 -24.27 9.41 -19.81
C GLU A 252 -24.62 9.11 -18.34
N ALA A 253 -24.02 8.08 -17.74
CA ALA A 253 -24.23 7.72 -16.34
C ALA A 253 -23.82 8.86 -15.38
N ALA A 254 -22.67 9.50 -15.63
CA ALA A 254 -22.22 10.66 -14.84
C ALA A 254 -23.17 11.86 -14.99
N MET A 255 -23.68 12.14 -16.20
CA MET A 255 -24.65 13.20 -16.44
C MET A 255 -25.99 12.94 -15.76
N LEU A 256 -26.51 11.71 -15.83
CA LEU A 256 -27.74 11.32 -15.14
C LEU A 256 -27.58 11.40 -13.62
N THR A 257 -26.45 10.95 -13.09
CA THR A 257 -26.12 11.05 -11.66
C THR A 257 -26.10 12.51 -11.22
N ARG A 258 -25.50 13.40 -12.02
CA ARG A 258 -25.50 14.83 -11.75
C ARG A 258 -26.92 15.40 -11.69
N VAL A 259 -27.80 15.06 -12.63
CA VAL A 259 -29.20 15.54 -12.62
C VAL A 259 -29.91 15.12 -11.34
N VAL A 260 -29.77 13.85 -10.93
CA VAL A 260 -30.36 13.37 -9.67
C VAL A 260 -29.81 14.13 -8.46
N LEU A 261 -28.50 14.38 -8.42
CA LEU A 261 -27.89 15.16 -7.34
C LEU A 261 -28.38 16.61 -7.34
N ASP A 262 -28.48 17.25 -8.50
CA ASP A 262 -28.96 18.63 -8.63
C ASP A 262 -30.44 18.75 -8.16
N GLU A 263 -31.30 17.78 -8.50
CA GLU A 263 -32.70 17.69 -8.01
C GLU A 263 -32.80 17.53 -6.48
N LEU A 264 -31.82 16.87 -5.87
CA LEU A 264 -31.70 16.75 -4.41
C LEU A 264 -31.10 18.00 -3.75
N GLY A 265 -30.81 19.06 -4.51
CA GLY A 265 -30.09 20.25 -4.03
C GLY A 265 -28.62 19.96 -3.70
N LEU A 266 -28.07 18.88 -4.26
CA LEU A 266 -26.74 18.39 -3.96
C LEU A 266 -25.70 18.85 -4.98
N GLN A 267 -25.00 19.96 -4.71
CA GLN A 267 -23.85 20.37 -5.54
C GLN A 267 -22.82 19.23 -5.64
N SER A 268 -22.47 18.88 -6.88
CA SER A 268 -21.57 17.78 -7.21
C SER A 268 -20.47 18.19 -8.18
N TYR A 269 -19.32 17.55 -8.06
CA TYR A 269 -18.13 17.76 -8.87
C TYR A 269 -17.67 16.43 -9.45
N CYS A 270 -17.26 16.45 -10.70
CA CYS A 270 -16.79 15.28 -11.42
C CYS A 270 -15.26 15.29 -11.48
N LYS A 271 -14.63 14.15 -11.22
CA LYS A 271 -13.22 13.91 -11.51
C LYS A 271 -13.02 12.52 -12.12
N THR A 272 -12.11 12.39 -13.07
CA THR A 272 -11.66 11.07 -13.53
C THR A 272 -10.93 10.34 -12.39
N SER A 273 -11.06 9.01 -12.31
CA SER A 273 -10.37 8.24 -11.26
C SER A 273 -8.87 8.09 -11.52
N GLY A 274 -8.43 8.25 -12.77
CA GLY A 274 -7.08 7.90 -13.23
C GLY A 274 -6.95 6.44 -13.65
N GLY A 275 -7.96 5.61 -13.35
CA GLY A 275 -8.16 4.29 -13.91
C GLY A 275 -9.20 4.33 -15.03
N LYS A 276 -10.23 3.47 -14.93
CA LYS A 276 -11.27 3.30 -15.95
C LYS A 276 -12.56 4.06 -15.67
N GLY A 277 -12.65 4.77 -14.54
CA GLY A 277 -13.91 5.29 -14.00
C GLY A 277 -13.92 6.79 -13.72
N VAL A 278 -15.02 7.24 -13.12
CA VAL A 278 -15.28 8.63 -12.76
C VAL A 278 -15.84 8.70 -11.35
N HIS A 279 -15.36 9.64 -10.56
CA HIS A 279 -15.88 9.93 -9.22
C HIS A 279 -16.77 11.18 -9.27
N MET A 280 -17.99 11.08 -8.75
CA MET A 280 -18.86 12.21 -8.47
C MET A 280 -18.82 12.53 -6.98
N ALA A 281 -18.25 13.67 -6.60
CA ALA A 281 -18.04 14.06 -5.22
C ALA A 281 -18.83 15.31 -4.85
N ARG A 282 -19.38 15.35 -3.63
CA ARG A 282 -19.87 16.59 -2.99
C ARG A 282 -18.89 17.02 -1.93
N ILE A 283 -18.52 18.30 -1.93
CA ILE A 283 -17.62 18.90 -0.92
C ILE A 283 -18.40 20.04 -0.24
N GLY A 284 -18.72 19.91 1.06
CA GLY A 284 -19.36 20.99 1.82
C GLY A 284 -19.84 20.57 3.21
N HIS A 285 -19.79 21.51 4.16
CA HIS A 285 -20.27 21.30 5.53
C HIS A 285 -21.75 20.89 5.56
N TRP A 286 -22.07 19.82 6.28
CA TRP A 286 -23.45 19.47 6.66
C TRP A 286 -23.95 20.47 7.70
N THR A 287 -24.40 21.65 7.26
CA THR A 287 -25.35 22.39 8.08
C THR A 287 -26.66 21.61 8.03
N ALA A 288 -27.05 21.07 9.18
CA ALA A 288 -28.20 20.21 9.38
C ALA A 288 -29.42 20.70 8.58
N CYS A 289 -29.77 19.99 7.51
CA CYS A 289 -31.08 20.12 6.89
C CYS A 289 -32.06 19.31 7.75
N PRO A 290 -33.02 19.92 8.47
CA PRO A 290 -33.90 19.19 9.39
C PRO A 290 -34.93 18.28 8.70
N ARG A 291 -34.85 18.12 7.37
CA ARG A 291 -35.89 17.50 6.54
C ARG A 291 -35.41 16.45 5.54
N LEU A 292 -34.15 16.00 5.60
CA LEU A 292 -33.73 14.86 4.79
C LEU A 292 -33.76 13.56 5.61
N VAL A 293 -34.66 12.69 5.17
CA VAL A 293 -34.88 11.31 5.60
C VAL A 293 -33.56 10.58 5.84
N THR A 294 -33.47 9.95 7.00
CA THR A 294 -32.46 8.94 7.33
C THR A 294 -32.37 7.90 6.21
N ILE A 295 -31.40 8.03 5.31
CA ILE A 295 -30.97 6.91 4.46
C ILE A 295 -30.15 5.99 5.37
N ARG A 296 -30.88 5.24 6.20
CA ARG A 296 -30.34 4.19 7.04
C ARG A 296 -30.04 3.00 6.14
N ARG A 297 -28.76 2.77 5.87
CA ARG A 297 -28.15 1.44 5.69
C ARG A 297 -28.78 0.54 4.62
N SER A 298 -28.51 0.82 3.34
CA SER A 298 -28.61 -0.17 2.26
C SER A 298 -27.92 0.35 1.00
N LEU A 299 -26.59 0.30 0.95
CA LEU A 299 -25.82 0.29 -0.30
C LEU A 299 -24.40 -0.19 0.04
N ASN A 300 -24.13 -1.43 -0.36
CA ASN A 300 -22.87 -2.15 -0.41
C ASN A 300 -21.82 -1.89 0.69
N ARG A 301 -21.84 -2.79 1.69
CA ARG A 301 -20.61 -3.37 2.21
C ARG A 301 -19.88 -4.05 1.04
N SER A 302 -18.96 -3.36 0.39
CA SER A 302 -17.96 -3.99 -0.45
C SER A 302 -16.74 -3.10 -0.51
N LYS A 303 -15.68 -3.56 0.18
CA LYS A 303 -14.28 -3.15 0.03
C LYS A 303 -13.90 -1.77 0.57
N CYS A 304 -14.04 -1.61 1.87
CA CYS A 304 -12.90 -1.13 2.65
C CYS A 304 -12.04 -2.36 2.99
N LEU A 305 -10.93 -2.53 2.28
CA LEU A 305 -9.76 -3.26 2.75
C LEU A 305 -8.57 -2.32 2.53
#